data_AF-W5SHB5-F1
#
_entry.id   AF-W5SHB5-F1
#
_cell.length_a   1.000
_cell.length_b   1.000
_cell.length_c   1.000
_cell.angle_alpha   90.00
_cell.angle_beta   90.00
_cell.angle_gamma   90.00
#
_symmetry.space_group_name_H-M   'P 1'
#
loop_
_entity.id
_entity.type
_entity.pdbx_description
1 polymer ?
#
loop_
_entity_poly.entity_id
_entity_poly.type
_entity_poly.pdbx_seq_one_letter_code
_entity_poly.pdbx_strand_id
1 'polypeptide(L)'
;MKIDNLVSGAFNLDLKDYKASKKKINSSKTNIFSAIFKSELVKEDKHLIVFENGEFNLELIKDMLAEINDIGEKLLSEPSRQNVIFYKKTISEFLSVVLSYSISLKEQKGGSNGEFKRPKYRIIKIINEKLDKFAYSVLQNQISQFKLLSSLEEIQGLLVNLFR
;
A
#
# COMPACT_ATOMS: atom_id res chain seq x y z
N MET A 1 9.62 32.60 10.94
CA MET A 1 10.64 31.56 11.21
C MET A 1 9.96 30.20 11.08
N LYS A 2 10.61 29.27 10.39
CA LYS A 2 10.05 28.10 9.68
C LYS A 2 9.36 27.09 10.62
N ILE A 3 8.20 26.57 10.19
CA ILE A 3 7.42 25.51 10.88
C ILE A 3 7.83 24.10 10.39
N ASP A 4 8.87 23.99 9.57
CA ASP A 4 9.12 22.80 8.75
C ASP A 4 9.90 21.65 9.43
N ASN A 5 10.13 21.70 10.75
CA ASN A 5 11.05 20.75 11.42
C ASN A 5 10.43 19.69 12.33
N LEU A 6 9.09 19.57 12.39
CA LEU A 6 8.44 18.50 13.18
C LEU A 6 7.80 17.40 12.32
N VAL A 7 7.55 17.67 11.03
CA VAL A 7 6.92 16.69 10.13
C VAL A 7 7.97 15.74 9.53
N SER A 8 9.19 16.22 9.31
CA SER A 8 10.28 15.46 8.65
C SER A 8 10.78 14.25 9.45
N GLY A 9 10.56 14.22 10.77
CA GLY A 9 10.93 13.08 11.62
C GLY A 9 9.99 11.87 11.53
N ALA A 10 8.75 12.06 11.05
CA ALA A 10 7.73 11.02 10.99
C ALA A 10 7.69 10.23 9.67
N PHE A 11 8.40 10.70 8.64
CA PHE A 11 8.36 10.10 7.29
C PHE A 11 9.52 9.14 6.97
N ASN A 12 10.55 9.07 7.83
CA ASN A 12 11.67 8.14 7.70
C ASN A 12 11.49 6.88 8.58
N LEU A 13 10.35 6.20 8.45
CA LEU A 13 10.22 4.81 8.93
C LEU A 13 10.65 3.87 7.79
N ASP A 14 11.87 3.36 7.85
CA ASP A 14 12.36 2.34 6.93
C ASP A 14 11.75 0.98 7.32
N LEU A 15 11.48 0.11 6.35
CA LEU A 15 10.98 -1.25 6.59
C LEU A 15 11.94 -2.07 7.48
N LYS A 16 13.21 -1.68 7.53
CA LYS A 16 14.23 -2.26 8.41
C LYS A 16 13.94 -2.02 9.89
N ASP A 17 13.36 -0.87 10.24
CA ASP A 17 13.05 -0.51 11.63
C ASP A 17 11.88 -1.33 12.19
N TYR A 18 11.05 -1.91 11.31
CA TYR A 18 9.91 -2.75 11.69
C TYR A 18 10.29 -4.17 12.12
N LYS A 19 11.42 -4.69 11.66
CA LYS A 19 11.80 -6.12 11.80
C LYS A 19 12.72 -6.42 13.00
N ALA A 20 13.06 -5.43 13.83
CA ALA A 20 14.01 -5.58 14.92
C ALA A 20 13.52 -6.40 16.14
N SER A 21 12.23 -6.75 16.23
CA SER A 21 11.70 -7.61 17.32
C SER A 21 11.55 -9.08 16.90
N LYS A 22 12.66 -9.81 17.00
CA LYS A 22 12.84 -11.29 17.09
C LYS A 22 11.65 -12.23 16.78
N LYS A 23 11.74 -12.96 15.66
CA LYS A 23 11.77 -14.45 15.60
C LYS A 23 12.26 -14.91 14.21
N LYS A 24 13.16 -15.91 14.15
CA LYS A 24 13.73 -16.50 12.92
C LYS A 24 12.61 -17.00 11.98
N ILE A 25 12.42 -16.32 10.85
CA ILE A 25 11.68 -16.81 9.69
C ILE A 25 12.49 -16.43 8.44
N ASN A 26 12.60 -17.36 7.50
CA ASN A 26 13.53 -17.38 6.37
C ASN A 26 13.73 -16.04 5.62
N SER A 27 15.00 -15.75 5.35
CA SER A 27 15.59 -14.46 4.99
C SER A 27 15.42 -14.01 3.53
N SER A 28 14.24 -14.14 2.93
CA SER A 28 14.04 -13.69 1.52
C SER A 28 12.98 -12.59 1.33
N LYS A 29 12.15 -12.29 2.34
CA LYS A 29 10.98 -11.39 2.20
C LYS A 29 11.18 -9.99 2.77
N THR A 30 12.41 -9.47 2.82
CA THR A 30 12.65 -8.12 3.32
C THR A 30 13.08 -7.25 2.16
N ASN A 31 12.17 -6.39 1.66
CA ASN A 31 12.38 -5.26 0.73
C ASN A 31 11.81 -5.40 -0.69
N ILE A 32 10.68 -6.08 -0.92
CA ILE A 32 10.07 -6.10 -2.26
C ILE A 32 9.54 -4.69 -2.60
N PHE A 33 8.70 -4.09 -1.75
CA PHE A 33 8.19 -2.73 -1.96
C PHE A 33 9.29 -1.66 -1.98
N SER A 34 10.25 -1.73 -1.04
CA SER A 34 11.32 -0.73 -0.99
C SER A 34 12.33 -0.89 -2.12
N ALA A 35 12.52 -2.10 -2.67
CA ALA A 35 13.28 -2.29 -3.92
C ALA A 35 12.54 -1.72 -5.12
N ILE A 36 11.24 -2.03 -5.26
CA ILE A 36 10.38 -1.51 -6.32
C ILE A 36 10.35 0.03 -6.31
N PHE A 37 10.14 0.65 -5.15
CA PHE A 37 10.04 2.10 -5.04
C PHE A 37 11.41 2.79 -5.22
N LYS A 38 12.50 2.17 -4.77
CA LYS A 38 13.85 2.64 -5.12
C LYS A 38 14.10 2.59 -6.62
N SER A 39 13.59 1.56 -7.29
CA SER A 39 13.71 1.43 -8.75
C SER A 39 12.77 2.37 -9.52
N GLU A 40 11.68 2.88 -8.95
CA GLU A 40 10.78 3.85 -9.61
C GLU A 40 11.50 5.19 -9.97
N LEU A 41 12.66 5.48 -9.35
CA LEU A 41 13.53 6.61 -9.71
C LEU A 41 14.53 6.30 -10.85
N VAL A 42 14.62 5.04 -11.29
CA VAL A 42 15.52 4.58 -12.36
C VAL A 42 14.68 3.94 -13.46
N LYS A 43 14.64 4.56 -14.64
CA LYS A 43 13.77 4.23 -15.78
C LYS A 43 13.88 2.78 -16.33
N GLU A 44 14.79 1.96 -15.83
CA GLU A 44 15.17 0.69 -16.45
C GLU A 44 14.33 -0.54 -16.03
N ASP A 45 13.62 -0.52 -14.89
CA ASP A 45 12.99 -1.74 -14.34
C ASP A 45 11.45 -1.76 -14.32
N LYS A 46 10.79 -1.03 -15.24
CA LYS A 46 9.31 -1.13 -15.42
C LYS A 46 8.81 -2.57 -15.66
N HIS A 47 9.70 -3.45 -16.10
CA HIS A 47 9.45 -4.87 -16.39
C HIS A 47 9.13 -5.74 -15.17
N LEU A 48 9.52 -5.33 -13.95
CA LEU A 48 9.30 -6.18 -12.78
C LEU A 48 7.80 -6.29 -12.44
N ILE A 49 7.09 -5.16 -12.59
CA ILE A 49 5.70 -5.01 -12.16
C ILE A 49 4.74 -5.25 -13.33
N VAL A 50 5.19 -5.02 -14.56
CA VAL A 50 4.36 -5.05 -15.76
C VAL A 50 5.15 -5.69 -16.89
N PHE A 51 4.55 -6.66 -17.56
CA PHE A 51 5.12 -7.28 -18.75
C PHE A 51 5.02 -6.35 -19.97
N GLU A 52 5.81 -6.61 -21.02
CA GLU A 52 5.81 -5.82 -22.26
C GLU A 52 4.43 -5.69 -22.91
N ASN A 53 3.55 -6.67 -22.68
CA ASN A 53 2.19 -6.72 -23.21
C ASN A 53 1.23 -5.73 -22.50
N GLY A 54 1.68 -5.01 -21.47
CA GLY A 54 0.83 -4.12 -20.69
C GLY A 54 -0.10 -4.87 -19.72
N GLU A 55 0.29 -6.05 -19.28
CA GLU A 55 -0.35 -6.75 -18.17
C GLU A 55 0.52 -6.66 -16.92
N PHE A 56 -0.13 -6.59 -15.77
CA PHE A 56 0.62 -6.65 -14.53
C PHE A 56 1.24 -8.04 -14.33
N ASN A 57 2.42 -8.05 -13.70
CA ASN A 57 2.99 -9.24 -13.13
C ASN A 57 2.13 -9.70 -11.93
N LEU A 58 1.23 -10.66 -12.20
CA LEU A 58 0.30 -11.18 -11.21
C LEU A 58 1.00 -11.83 -10.02
N GLU A 59 2.20 -12.39 -10.20
CA GLU A 59 2.97 -12.99 -9.11
C GLU A 59 3.46 -11.91 -8.15
N LEU A 60 4.02 -10.82 -8.69
CA LEU A 60 4.44 -9.68 -7.87
C LEU A 60 3.28 -9.01 -7.14
N ILE A 61 2.12 -8.85 -7.81
CA ILE A 61 0.91 -8.32 -7.15
C ILE A 61 0.49 -9.23 -6.00
N LYS A 62 0.49 -10.55 -6.20
CA LYS A 62 0.15 -11.50 -5.13
C LYS A 62 1.09 -11.36 -3.95
N ASP A 63 2.40 -11.21 -4.20
CA ASP A 63 3.38 -10.99 -3.14
C ASP A 63 3.15 -9.67 -2.39
N MET A 64 2.86 -8.60 -3.12
CA MET A 64 2.52 -7.30 -2.53
C MET A 64 1.25 -7.36 -1.67
N LEU A 65 0.21 -8.04 -2.15
CA LEU A 65 -1.04 -8.26 -1.40
C LEU A 65 -0.82 -9.16 -0.18
N ALA A 66 0.06 -10.16 -0.28
CA ALA A 66 0.42 -11.02 0.85
C ALA A 66 1.18 -10.24 1.94
N GLU A 67 2.09 -9.35 1.57
CA GLU A 67 2.78 -8.49 2.54
C GLU A 67 1.82 -7.50 3.22
N ILE A 68 0.85 -6.94 2.49
CA ILE A 68 -0.23 -6.13 3.08
C ILE A 68 -1.03 -6.96 4.09
N ASN A 69 -1.34 -8.22 3.76
CA ASN A 69 -2.04 -9.14 4.66
C ASN A 69 -1.24 -9.40 5.95
N ASP A 70 0.04 -9.71 5.83
CA ASP A 70 0.94 -9.98 6.97
C ASP A 70 1.00 -8.78 7.92
N ILE A 71 1.07 -7.55 7.38
CA ILE A 71 1.05 -6.31 8.16
C ILE A 71 -0.34 -6.10 8.80
N GLY A 72 -1.41 -6.43 8.08
CA GLY A 72 -2.78 -6.41 8.59
C GLY A 72 -2.98 -7.36 9.78
N GLU A 73 -2.47 -8.58 9.70
CA GLU A 73 -2.50 -9.56 10.80
C GLU A 73 -1.72 -9.06 12.02
N LYS A 74 -0.54 -8.46 11.79
CA LYS A 74 0.24 -7.87 12.89
C LYS A 74 -0.51 -6.71 13.54
N LEU A 75 -1.18 -5.87 12.75
CA LEU A 75 -2.03 -4.79 13.27
C LEU A 75 -3.27 -5.30 14.02
N LEU A 76 -3.86 -6.41 13.58
CA LEU A 76 -4.95 -7.08 14.29
C LEU A 76 -4.50 -7.63 15.65
N SER A 77 -3.28 -8.19 15.71
CA SER A 77 -2.69 -8.72 16.95
C SER A 77 -2.23 -7.62 17.91
N GLU A 78 -1.73 -6.51 17.37
CA GLU A 78 -1.17 -5.39 18.11
C GLU A 78 -1.66 -4.07 17.47
N PRO A 79 -2.80 -3.52 17.93
CA PRO A 79 -3.40 -2.28 17.41
C PRO A 79 -2.64 -1.01 17.83
N SER A 80 -1.35 -0.94 17.55
CA SER A 80 -0.49 0.17 17.93
C SER A 80 -0.46 1.27 16.86
N ARG A 81 -0.18 2.51 17.29
CA ARG A 81 0.04 3.65 16.37
C ARG A 81 1.07 3.32 15.30
N GLN A 82 2.13 2.60 15.67
CA GLN A 82 3.20 2.22 14.75
C GLN A 82 2.67 1.25 13.68
N ASN A 83 1.94 0.20 14.07
CA ASN A 83 1.37 -0.76 13.12
C ASN A 83 0.34 -0.11 12.18
N VAL A 84 -0.44 0.87 12.66
CA VAL A 84 -1.37 1.66 11.81
C VAL A 84 -0.61 2.45 10.74
N ILE A 85 0.49 3.11 11.14
CA ILE A 85 1.32 3.89 10.20
C ILE A 85 1.93 2.97 9.14
N PHE A 86 2.47 1.82 9.54
CA PHE A 86 3.02 0.84 8.61
C PHE A 86 1.97 0.33 7.63
N TYR A 87 0.80 -0.08 8.12
CA TYR A 87 -0.29 -0.57 7.27
C TYR A 87 -0.75 0.48 6.25
N LYS A 88 -0.95 1.74 6.70
CA LYS A 88 -1.29 2.85 5.79
C LYS A 88 -0.19 3.11 4.76
N LYS A 89 1.07 3.08 5.17
CA LYS A 89 2.21 3.32 4.28
C LYS A 89 2.28 2.26 3.18
N THR A 90 2.23 0.98 3.54
CA THR A 90 2.33 -0.12 2.57
C THR A 90 1.18 -0.09 1.57
N ILE A 91 -0.05 0.21 2.01
CA ILE A 91 -1.17 0.36 1.07
C ILE A 91 -0.98 1.59 0.17
N SER A 92 -0.50 2.72 0.70
CA SER A 92 -0.21 3.90 -0.11
C SER A 92 0.84 3.61 -1.19
N GLU A 93 1.90 2.87 -0.86
CA GLU A 93 2.94 2.45 -1.80
C GLU A 93 2.34 1.54 -2.89
N PHE A 94 1.53 0.55 -2.49
CA PHE A 94 0.81 -0.32 -3.42
C PHE A 94 -0.07 0.46 -4.39
N LEU A 95 -0.90 1.35 -3.88
CA LEU A 95 -1.81 2.17 -4.69
C LEU A 95 -1.05 3.09 -5.65
N SER A 96 0.12 3.59 -5.24
CA SER A 96 0.97 4.43 -6.09
C SER A 96 1.48 3.65 -7.31
N VAL A 97 1.91 2.41 -7.11
CA VAL A 97 2.33 1.50 -8.19
C VAL A 97 1.18 1.19 -9.16
N VAL A 98 -0.02 0.91 -8.63
CA VAL A 98 -1.20 0.67 -9.47
C VAL A 98 -1.58 1.90 -10.28
N LEU A 99 -1.43 3.09 -9.68
CA LEU A 99 -1.80 4.36 -10.29
C LEU A 99 -0.82 4.83 -11.37
N SER A 100 0.49 4.78 -11.08
CA SER A 100 1.55 5.16 -12.03
C SER A 100 1.38 4.36 -13.32
N TYR A 101 1.03 3.09 -13.18
CA TYR A 101 0.74 2.23 -14.31
C TYR A 101 -0.55 2.58 -15.07
N SER A 102 -1.66 2.79 -14.36
CA SER A 102 -2.93 3.14 -14.99
C SER A 102 -2.84 4.43 -15.83
N ILE A 103 -1.92 5.33 -15.48
CA ILE A 103 -1.62 6.56 -16.24
C ILE A 103 -0.77 6.21 -17.47
N SER A 104 0.31 5.44 -17.32
CA SER A 104 1.22 5.07 -18.42
C SER A 104 0.50 4.32 -19.55
N LEU A 105 -0.41 3.39 -19.23
CA LEU A 105 -1.24 2.70 -20.24
C LEU A 105 -2.11 3.64 -21.08
N LYS A 106 -2.58 4.73 -20.46
CA LYS A 106 -3.45 5.70 -21.13
C LYS A 106 -2.67 6.58 -22.10
N GLU A 107 -1.46 6.98 -21.74
CA GLU A 107 -0.58 7.74 -22.64
C GLU A 107 -0.29 6.94 -23.92
N GLN A 108 -0.11 5.62 -23.79
CA GLN A 108 0.04 4.73 -24.95
C GLN A 108 -1.25 4.55 -25.76
N LYS A 109 -2.43 4.65 -25.15
CA LYS A 109 -3.74 4.38 -25.78
C LYS A 109 -4.55 5.63 -26.16
N GLY A 110 -4.02 6.85 -25.99
CA GLY A 110 -4.60 8.10 -26.52
C GLY A 110 -5.99 8.52 -25.99
N GLY A 111 -6.45 8.00 -24.85
CA GLY A 111 -7.85 8.20 -24.40
C GLY A 111 -8.11 9.54 -23.67
N SER A 112 -9.03 10.38 -24.16
CA SER A 112 -9.33 11.74 -23.67
C SER A 112 -10.46 11.85 -22.62
N ASN A 113 -10.76 10.81 -21.85
CA ASN A 113 -11.89 10.85 -20.90
C ASN A 113 -11.44 11.15 -19.45
N GLY A 114 -12.09 12.14 -18.83
CA GLY A 114 -11.74 12.79 -17.56
C GLY A 114 -11.51 11.86 -16.36
N GLU A 115 -10.75 12.37 -15.39
CA GLU A 115 -10.16 11.66 -14.25
C GLU A 115 -11.19 10.98 -13.32
N PHE A 116 -12.41 11.51 -13.23
CA PHE A 116 -13.45 11.04 -12.29
C PHE A 116 -14.38 9.93 -12.80
N LYS A 117 -14.36 9.59 -14.10
CA LYS A 117 -15.21 8.51 -14.67
C LYS A 117 -14.56 7.14 -14.64
N ARG A 118 -13.45 6.95 -13.93
CA ARG A 118 -12.70 5.69 -13.97
C ARG A 118 -12.98 4.84 -12.74
N PRO A 119 -13.34 3.56 -12.91
CA PRO A 119 -13.70 2.67 -11.81
C PRO A 119 -12.57 2.57 -10.78
N LYS A 120 -11.30 2.59 -11.22
CA LYS A 120 -10.14 2.47 -10.33
C LYS A 120 -9.94 3.67 -9.39
N TYR A 121 -9.99 4.92 -9.89
CA TYR A 121 -9.87 6.11 -9.02
C TYR A 121 -10.96 6.15 -7.94
N ARG A 122 -12.18 5.71 -8.27
CA ARG A 122 -13.25 5.60 -7.28
C ARG A 122 -12.93 4.57 -6.19
N ILE A 123 -12.43 3.39 -6.56
CA ILE A 123 -12.03 2.35 -5.60
C ILE A 123 -10.89 2.86 -4.72
N ILE A 124 -9.87 3.48 -5.30
CA ILE A 124 -8.73 4.08 -4.57
C ILE A 124 -9.22 5.11 -3.54
N LYS A 125 -10.15 5.99 -3.94
CA LYS A 125 -10.75 6.97 -3.03
C LYS A 125 -11.45 6.30 -1.85
N ILE A 126 -12.24 5.25 -2.12
CA ILE A 126 -12.94 4.48 -1.07
C ILE A 126 -11.93 3.82 -0.12
N ILE A 127 -10.84 3.24 -0.64
CA ILE A 127 -9.78 2.65 0.18
C ILE A 127 -9.16 3.70 1.11
N ASN A 128 -8.81 4.87 0.59
CA ASN A 128 -8.22 5.95 1.39
C ASN A 128 -9.18 6.42 2.50
N GLU A 129 -10.45 6.67 2.17
CA GLU A 129 -11.46 7.07 3.16
C GLU A 129 -11.63 6.02 4.28
N LYS A 130 -11.55 4.72 3.93
CA LYS A 130 -11.61 3.64 4.90
C LYS A 130 -10.37 3.58 5.77
N LEU A 131 -9.18 3.71 5.18
CA LEU A 131 -7.92 3.75 5.93
C LEU A 131 -7.86 4.90 6.94
N ASP A 132 -8.41 6.06 6.59
CA ASP A 132 -8.47 7.20 7.50
C ASP A 132 -9.44 6.97 8.66
N LYS A 133 -10.65 6.48 8.38
CA LYS A 133 -11.64 6.11 9.41
C LYS A 133 -11.08 5.03 10.34
N PHE A 134 -10.51 4.00 9.75
CA PHE A 134 -9.85 2.89 10.44
C PHE A 134 -8.74 3.39 11.38
N ALA A 135 -7.81 4.20 10.85
CA ALA A 135 -6.69 4.70 11.61
C ALA A 135 -7.17 5.57 12.77
N TYR A 136 -8.17 6.43 12.55
CA TYR A 136 -8.77 7.21 13.61
C TYR A 136 -9.36 6.31 14.72
N SER A 137 -10.13 5.29 14.36
CA SER A 137 -10.74 4.38 15.34
C SER A 137 -9.73 3.56 16.14
N VAL A 138 -8.62 3.13 15.53
CA VAL A 138 -7.52 2.44 16.23
C VAL A 138 -6.82 3.41 17.19
N LEU A 139 -6.47 4.61 16.74
CA LEU A 139 -5.75 5.59 17.57
C LEU A 139 -6.56 6.10 18.76
N GLN A 140 -7.89 6.08 18.65
CA GLN A 140 -8.78 6.44 19.76
C GLN A 140 -9.07 5.27 20.73
N ASN A 141 -8.52 4.08 20.48
CA ASN A 141 -8.84 2.85 21.21
C ASN A 141 -10.36 2.52 21.23
N GLN A 142 -11.10 2.93 20.19
CA GLN A 142 -12.56 2.80 20.11
C GLN A 142 -13.02 1.63 19.23
N ILE A 143 -12.08 0.89 18.63
CA ILE A 143 -12.40 -0.21 17.72
C ILE A 143 -12.31 -1.55 18.46
N SER A 144 -13.34 -2.38 18.30
CA SER A 144 -13.29 -3.77 18.77
C SER A 144 -12.45 -4.62 17.80
N GLN A 145 -11.86 -5.71 18.29
CA GLN A 145 -11.06 -6.62 17.47
C GLN A 145 -11.85 -7.19 16.27
N PHE A 146 -13.15 -7.48 16.47
CA PHE A 146 -14.03 -7.92 15.39
C PHE A 146 -14.24 -6.84 14.31
N LYS A 147 -14.48 -5.59 14.71
CA LYS A 147 -14.61 -4.47 13.77
C LYS A 147 -13.29 -4.18 13.04
N LEU A 148 -12.17 -4.37 13.74
CA LEU A 148 -10.83 -4.23 13.18
C LEU A 148 -10.60 -5.25 12.07
N LEU A 149 -10.86 -6.53 12.35
CA LEU A 149 -10.77 -7.60 11.37
C LEU A 149 -11.65 -7.32 10.15
N SER A 150 -12.94 -7.01 10.36
CA SER A 150 -13.86 -6.72 9.27
C SER A 150 -13.39 -5.54 8.39
N SER A 151 -12.79 -4.52 8.99
CA SER A 151 -12.24 -3.38 8.24
C SER A 151 -11.02 -3.78 7.39
N LEU A 152 -10.16 -4.65 7.92
CA LEU A 152 -8.98 -5.16 7.21
C LEU A 152 -9.40 -6.01 6.00
N GLU A 153 -10.33 -6.95 6.19
CA GLU A 153 -10.86 -7.80 5.11
C GLU A 153 -11.53 -6.99 4.01
N GLU A 154 -12.30 -5.95 4.38
CA GLU A 154 -12.95 -5.08 3.41
C GLU A 154 -11.93 -4.29 2.57
N ILE A 155 -10.88 -3.76 3.20
CA ILE A 155 -9.78 -3.10 2.50
C ILE A 155 -9.08 -4.07 1.54
N GLN A 156 -8.81 -5.30 1.98
CA GLN A 156 -8.18 -6.32 1.15
C GLN A 156 -9.03 -6.69 -0.07
N GLY A 157 -10.35 -6.83 0.11
CA GLY A 157 -11.28 -7.06 -0.99
C GLY A 157 -11.30 -5.91 -2.01
N LEU A 158 -11.22 -4.66 -1.53
CA LEU A 158 -11.11 -3.50 -2.41
C LEU A 158 -9.78 -3.45 -3.18
N LEU A 159 -8.67 -3.85 -2.56
CA LEU A 159 -7.36 -3.94 -3.21
C LEU A 159 -7.38 -4.97 -4.35
N VAL A 160 -7.97 -6.15 -4.12
CA VAL A 160 -8.14 -7.18 -5.15
C VAL A 160 -9.03 -6.67 -6.31
N ASN A 161 -10.06 -5.89 -6.00
CA ASN A 161 -10.98 -5.33 -7.00
C ASN A 161 -10.32 -4.32 -7.96
N LEU A 162 -9.09 -3.85 -7.71
CA LEU A 162 -8.36 -2.97 -8.63
C LEU A 162 -7.86 -3.68 -9.91
N PHE A 163 -7.83 -5.01 -9.89
CA PHE A 163 -7.33 -5.86 -10.98
C PHE A 163 -8.42 -6.70 -11.65
N ARG A 164 -9.68 -6.50 -11.25
CA ARG A 164 -10.84 -7.09 -11.92
C ARG A 164 -11.32 -6.19 -13.06
#